data_AF-A0AB73KXA2-F1
#
_entry.id   AF-A0AB73KXA2-F1
#
_cell.length_a   1.000
_cell.length_b   1.000
_cell.length_c   1.000
_cell.angle_alpha   90.00
_cell.angle_beta   90.00
_cell.angle_gamma   90.00
#
_symmetry.space_group_name_H-M   'P 1'
#
loop_
_entity.id
_entity.type
_entity.pdbx_description
1 polymer ?
#
loop_
_entity_poly.entity_id
_entity_poly.type
_entity_poly.pdbx_seq_one_letter_code
_entity_poly.pdbx_strand_id
1 'polypeptide(L)' 'SDVIEKRLTSRGAHSRYEREPGSTERECAAFREAARFLMAAGVRVLQLDASADGPDEVAAAVVAAARGPWMKGSS' A
#
# COMPACT_ATOMS: atom_id res chain seq x y z
N SER A 1 1.95 -8.93 -9.76
CA SER A 1 0.74 -9.46 -9.09
C SER A 1 1.05 -10.65 -8.20
N ASP A 2 1.98 -11.51 -8.63
CA ASP A 2 2.31 -12.81 -8.02
C ASP A 2 2.64 -12.78 -6.52
N VAL A 3 3.33 -11.75 -6.01
CA VAL A 3 3.71 -11.68 -4.59
C VAL A 3 2.48 -11.51 -3.68
N ILE A 4 1.49 -10.73 -4.11
CA ILE A 4 0.27 -10.48 -3.34
C ILE A 4 -0.62 -11.72 -3.34
N GLU A 5 -0.84 -12.33 -4.51
CA GLU A 5 -1.62 -13.56 -4.66
C GLU A 5 -1.02 -14.71 -3.83
N LYS A 6 0.30 -14.88 -3.86
CA LYS A 6 1.02 -15.87 -3.04
C LYS A 6 0.85 -15.60 -1.53
N ARG A 7 0.90 -14.34 -1.11
CA ARG A 7 0.71 -13.95 0.31
C ARG A 7 -0.73 -14.16 0.77
N LEU A 8 -1.73 -13.84 -0.06
CA LEU A 8 -3.15 -14.07 0.22
C LEU A 8 -3.43 -15.57 0.36
N THR A 9 -2.93 -16.37 -0.59
CA THR A 9 -3.05 -17.84 -0.54
C THR A 9 -2.41 -18.41 0.72
N SER A 10 -1.21 -17.95 1.09
CA SER A 10 -0.48 -18.44 2.27
C SER A 10 -1.12 -18.04 3.60
N ARG A 11 -1.84 -16.92 3.67
CA ARG A 11 -2.56 -16.49 4.88
C ARG A 11 -3.92 -17.18 5.03
N GLY A 12 -4.40 -17.80 3.96
CA GLY A 12 -5.74 -18.38 3.84
C GLY A 12 -6.67 -17.38 3.18
N ALA A 13 -7.25 -17.77 2.04
CA ALA A 13 -8.21 -16.94 1.34
C ALA A 13 -9.51 -16.83 2.18
N HIS A 14 -9.79 -15.65 2.71
CA HIS A 14 -10.90 -15.38 3.62
C HIS A 14 -12.08 -14.67 2.93
N SER A 15 -11.97 -14.26 1.66
CA SER A 15 -13.02 -13.50 0.97
C SER A 15 -13.34 -13.99 -0.44
N ARG A 16 -14.61 -13.83 -0.86
CA ARG A 16 -15.10 -14.20 -2.20
C ARG A 16 -14.41 -13.46 -3.35
N TYR A 17 -13.83 -12.29 -3.06
CA TYR A 17 -13.13 -11.46 -4.04
C TYR A 17 -11.70 -11.95 -4.35
N GLU A 18 -11.16 -12.85 -3.52
CA GLU A 18 -9.83 -13.45 -3.72
C GLU A 18 -9.85 -14.64 -4.70
N ARG A 19 -11.04 -15.06 -5.16
CA ARG A 19 -11.22 -16.19 -6.09
C ARG A 19 -11.43 -15.77 -7.54
N GLU A 20 -11.62 -14.48 -7.81
CA GLU A 20 -11.87 -13.99 -9.16
C GLU A 20 -10.53 -13.74 -9.88
N PRO A 21 -10.30 -14.33 -11.07
CA PRO A 21 -9.07 -14.08 -11.83
C PRO A 21 -8.86 -12.56 -12.05
N GLY A 22 -7.63 -12.10 -11.82
CA GLY A 22 -7.27 -10.68 -11.96
C GLY A 22 -7.88 -9.74 -10.91
N SER A 23 -8.44 -10.25 -9.81
CA SER A 23 -8.94 -9.39 -8.71
C SER A 23 -7.81 -8.60 -8.06
N THR A 24 -6.65 -9.22 -7.84
CA THR A 24 -5.45 -8.57 -7.29
C THR A 24 -4.96 -7.41 -8.16
N GLU A 25 -5.04 -7.54 -9.48
CA GLU A 25 -4.61 -6.49 -10.43
C GLU A 25 -5.56 -5.30 -10.43
N ARG A 26 -6.87 -5.58 -10.41
CA ARG A 26 -7.92 -4.55 -10.27
C ARG A 26 -7.80 -3.82 -8.94
N GLU A 27 -7.56 -4.55 -7.85
CA GLU A 27 -7.34 -3.97 -6.52
C GLU A 27 -6.09 -3.09 -6.49
N CYS A 28 -4.97 -3.55 -7.04
CA CYS A 28 -3.75 -2.74 -7.18
C CYS A 28 -3.97 -1.48 -8.03
N ALA A 29 -4.77 -1.57 -9.09
CA ALA A 29 -5.12 -0.40 -9.91
C ALA A 29 -5.96 0.61 -9.12
N ALA A 30 -6.97 0.14 -8.40
CA ALA A 30 -7.84 0.97 -7.56
C ALA A 30 -7.06 1.70 -6.46
N PHE A 31 -6.13 1.02 -5.77
CA PHE A 31 -5.28 1.66 -4.76
C PHE A 31 -4.35 2.72 -5.36
N ARG A 32 -3.79 2.49 -6.55
CA ARG A 32 -2.99 3.50 -7.26
C ARG A 32 -3.82 4.72 -7.68
N GLU A 33 -5.06 4.50 -8.11
CA GLU A 33 -5.98 5.59 -8.40
C GLU A 33 -6.34 6.39 -7.14
N ALA A 34 -6.68 5.71 -6.04
CA ALA A 34 -6.98 6.35 -4.77
C ALA A 34 -5.80 7.20 -4.27
N ALA A 35 -4.56 6.68 -4.37
CA ALA A 35 -3.35 7.44 -4.02
C ALA A 35 -3.23 8.71 -4.88
N ARG A 36 -3.43 8.62 -6.20
CA ARG A 36 -3.41 9.78 -7.09
C ARG A 36 -4.48 10.81 -6.73
N PHE A 37 -5.70 10.35 -6.46
CA PHE A 37 -6.81 11.21 -6.07
C PHE A 37 -6.51 11.96 -4.75
N LEU A 38 -6.03 11.24 -3.74
CA LEU A 38 -5.66 11.82 -2.45
C LEU A 38 -4.53 12.83 -2.58
N MET A 39 -3.49 12.50 -3.34
CA MET A 39 -2.38 13.44 -3.63
C MET A 39 -2.88 14.71 -4.34
N ALA A 40 -3.79 14.57 -5.32
CA ALA A 40 -4.38 15.71 -6.02
C ALA A 40 -5.23 16.59 -5.10
N ALA A 41 -5.83 16.01 -4.05
CA ALA A 41 -6.56 16.74 -3.01
C ALA A 41 -5.64 17.37 -1.94
N GLY A 42 -4.32 17.30 -2.10
CA GLY A 42 -3.34 17.86 -1.15
C GLY A 42 -3.06 16.96 0.05
N VAL A 43 -3.57 15.72 0.06
CA VAL A 43 -3.26 14.75 1.11
C VAL A 43 -1.86 14.18 0.86
N ARG A 44 -1.01 14.19 1.88
CA ARG A 44 0.29 13.54 1.80
C ARG A 44 0.11 12.02 1.83
N VAL A 45 0.53 11.36 0.76
CA VAL A 45 0.47 9.91 0.62
C VAL A 45 1.89 9.38 0.45
N LEU A 46 2.25 8.38 1.26
CA LEU A 46 3.49 7.61 1.10
C LEU A 46 3.18 6.32 0.35
N GLN A 47 3.81 6.10 -0.80
CA GLN A 47 3.71 4.84 -1.54
C GLN A 47 4.97 4.02 -1.28
N LEU A 48 4.80 2.75 -0.87
CA LEU A 48 5.88 1.81 -0.57
C LEU A 48 5.67 0.53 -1.36
N ASP A 49 6.75 -0.05 -1.87
CA ASP A 49 6.72 -1.33 -2.58
C ASP A 49 7.07 -2.49 -1.65
N ALA A 50 6.05 -3.03 -0.98
CA ALA A 50 6.20 -4.19 -0.10
C ALA A 50 6.40 -5.52 -0.87
N SER A 51 6.53 -5.50 -2.20
CA SER A 51 6.85 -6.68 -3.00
C SER A 51 8.36 -6.89 -3.17
N ALA A 52 9.14 -5.81 -3.12
CA ALA A 52 10.60 -5.83 -3.16
C ALA A 52 11.22 -5.70 -1.77
N ASP A 53 10.67 -4.82 -0.92
CA ASP A 53 11.23 -4.52 0.38
C ASP A 53 10.81 -5.54 1.45
N GLY A 54 11.74 -5.84 2.36
CA GLY A 54 11.49 -6.64 3.55
C GLY A 54 10.57 -5.92 4.55
N PRO A 55 9.94 -6.65 5.48
CA PRO A 55 9.01 -6.06 6.46
C PRO A 55 9.68 -4.96 7.33
N ASP A 56 10.94 -5.14 7.70
CA ASP A 56 11.68 -4.17 8.51
C ASP A 56 12.02 -2.88 7.73
N GLU A 57 12.29 -3.00 6.44
CA GLU A 57 12.59 -1.87 5.55
C GLU A 57 11.34 -1.02 5.34
N VAL A 58 10.19 -1.67 5.08
CA VAL A 58 8.89 -1.00 5.00
C VAL A 58 8.56 -0.29 6.32
N ALA A 59 8.79 -0.94 7.46
CA ALA A 59 8.56 -0.34 8.77
C ALA A 59 9.46 0.89 9.01
N ALA A 60 10.74 0.80 8.67
CA ALA A 60 11.69 1.90 8.77
C ALA A 60 11.27 3.10 7.90
N ALA A 61 10.81 2.84 6.67
CA ALA A 61 10.34 3.88 5.75
C ALA A 61 9.11 4.63 6.31
N VAL A 62 8.14 3.90 6.89
CA VAL A 62 6.96 4.50 7.54
C VAL A 62 7.37 5.38 8.72
N VAL A 63 8.26 4.89 9.60
CA VAL A 63 8.74 5.66 10.76
C VAL A 63 9.50 6.91 10.32
N ALA A 64 10.36 6.80 9.30
CA ALA A 64 11.09 7.94 8.76
C ALA A 64 10.13 8.99 8.18
N ALA A 65 9.13 8.57 7.41
CA ALA A 65 8.11 9.47 6.87
C ALA A 65 7.34 10.19 7.97
N ALA A 66 6.90 9.46 9.01
CA ALA A 66 6.17 10.03 10.15
C ALA A 66 7.02 10.98 11.00
N ARG A 67 8.35 10.80 11.03
CA ARG A 67 9.29 11.68 11.73
C ARG A 67 9.75 12.89 10.90
N GLY A 68 9.50 12.89 9.59
CA GLY A 68 9.67 14.07 8.72
C GLY A 68 8.72 15.21 9.11
N PRO A 69 8.47 16.23 8.27
CA PRO A 69 7.64 17.39 8.60
C PRO A 69 6.12 17.08 8.75
N TRP A 70 5.77 15.92 9.29
CA TRP A 70 4.48 15.60 9.88
C TRP A 70 4.25 16.34 11.22
N MET A 71 5.32 16.78 11.91
CA MET A 71 5.24 17.43 13.23
C MET A 71 5.47 18.95 13.26
N LYS A 72 5.63 19.63 12.11
CA LYS A 72 5.58 21.10 12.09
C LYS A 72 4.14 21.51 11.78
N GLY A 73 3.32 21.57 12.84
CA GLY A 73 2.08 22.32 12.81
C GLY A 73 2.37 23.73 12.32
N SER A 74 1.56 24.18 11.36
CA SER A 74 1.58 25.54 10.84
C SER A 74 1.54 26.53 12.01
N SER A 75 2.55 27.39 12.07
CA SER A 75 2.52 28.59 12.90
C SER A 75 1.81 29.73 12.18
#